data_AF-K1VCD1-F1
#
_entry.id   AF-K1VCD1-F1
#
_cell.length_a   1.000
_cell.length_b   1.000
_cell.length_c   1.000
_cell.angle_alpha   90.00
_cell.angle_beta   90.00
_cell.angle_gamma   90.00
#
_symmetry.space_group_name_H-M   'P 1'
#
loop_
_entity.id
_entity.type
_entity.pdbx_description
1 polymer ?
#
loop_
_entity_poly.entity_id
_entity_poly.type
_entity_poly.pdbx_seq_one_letter_code
_entity_poly.pdbx_strand_id
1 'polypeptide(L)'
;NAAAAEQNITIAQKDITDAVKGTAEISTEPTETSAENTAEESEIAAKSFYPLGYVLISNGSLDVRETPSDEANVIDQVEVCTEVEVMENSEGWYKIAYNGGKTGYVPSESITQDKNLADEAKKSYTNYRIAQVTLSGESVRVRSAANTDADVIEELSDGTYVYVLNGENDFIKICYGDDYKEGYVINTSLQFTGEWIEKDTIAQKQQEIADAKAAAERAERIAKQNAAAANVATSAP
;
A
#
# COMPACT_ATOMS: atom_id res chain seq x y z
N ASN A 1 -6.36 -5.11 15.60
CA ASN A 1 -7.08 -5.44 14.35
C ASN A 1 -6.27 -6.21 13.31
N ALA A 2 -4.95 -6.41 13.46
CA ALA A 2 -4.16 -7.24 12.53
C ALA A 2 -4.66 -8.69 12.42
N ALA A 3 -5.07 -9.29 13.55
CA ALA A 3 -5.59 -10.66 13.57
C ALA A 3 -6.89 -10.85 12.75
N ALA A 4 -7.68 -9.80 12.49
CA ALA A 4 -8.87 -9.94 11.64
C ALA A 4 -8.51 -9.91 10.14
N ALA A 5 -7.51 -9.11 9.76
CA ALA A 5 -7.02 -9.02 8.40
C ALA A 5 -6.30 -10.33 7.98
N GLU A 6 -5.43 -10.85 8.85
CA GLU A 6 -4.71 -12.11 8.61
C GLU A 6 -5.66 -13.32 8.46
N GLN A 7 -6.70 -13.39 9.29
CA GLN A 7 -7.71 -14.47 9.22
C GLN A 7 -8.52 -14.40 7.92
N ASN A 8 -8.92 -13.20 7.49
CA ASN A 8 -9.66 -13.03 6.24
C ASN A 8 -8.81 -13.38 5.00
N ILE A 9 -7.52 -13.01 4.99
CA ILE A 9 -6.59 -13.36 3.90
C ILE A 9 -6.42 -14.89 3.82
N THR A 10 -6.27 -15.57 4.96
CA THR A 10 -6.09 -17.02 5.03
C THR A 10 -7.30 -17.78 4.50
N ILE A 11 -8.51 -17.29 4.78
CA ILE A 11 -9.76 -17.90 4.29
C ILE A 11 -9.87 -17.73 2.76
N ALA A 12 -9.63 -16.53 2.23
CA ALA A 12 -9.72 -16.28 0.80
C ALA A 12 -8.71 -17.11 -0.03
N GLN A 13 -7.49 -17.29 0.46
CA GLN A 13 -6.49 -18.15 -0.21
C GLN A 13 -6.89 -19.62 -0.24
N LYS A 14 -7.54 -20.09 0.83
CA LYS A 14 -8.08 -21.44 0.89
C LYS A 14 -9.20 -21.63 -0.13
N ASP A 15 -10.11 -20.66 -0.25
CA ASP A 15 -11.22 -20.70 -1.20
C ASP A 15 -10.73 -20.74 -2.66
N ILE A 16 -9.69 -19.95 -3.01
CA ILE A 16 -9.03 -20.03 -4.32
C ILE A 16 -8.45 -21.43 -4.55
N THR A 17 -7.73 -21.95 -3.56
CA THR A 17 -7.04 -23.25 -3.67
C THR A 17 -8.04 -24.39 -3.87
N ASP A 18 -9.15 -24.39 -3.14
CA ASP A 18 -10.20 -25.41 -3.25
C ASP A 18 -10.94 -25.30 -4.58
N ALA A 19 -11.21 -24.08 -5.06
CA ALA A 19 -11.81 -23.85 -6.37
C ALA A 19 -10.91 -24.36 -7.52
N VAL A 20 -9.62 -24.01 -7.51
CA VAL A 20 -8.67 -24.44 -8.55
C VAL A 20 -8.52 -25.97 -8.55
N LYS A 21 -8.50 -26.62 -7.39
CA LYS A 21 -8.51 -28.10 -7.30
C LYS A 21 -9.78 -28.70 -7.90
N GLY A 22 -10.94 -28.16 -7.58
CA GLY A 22 -12.22 -28.60 -8.14
C GLY A 22 -12.30 -28.44 -9.66
N THR A 23 -11.64 -27.43 -10.23
CA THR A 23 -11.56 -27.25 -11.68
C THR A 23 -10.60 -28.22 -12.38
N ALA A 24 -9.53 -28.66 -11.71
CA ALA A 24 -8.55 -29.61 -12.26
C ALA A 24 -9.06 -31.07 -12.29
N GLU A 25 -10.10 -31.39 -11.54
CA GLU A 25 -10.72 -32.74 -11.48
C GLU A 25 -11.87 -32.96 -12.47
N ILE A 26 -12.08 -32.06 -13.46
CA ILE A 26 -12.96 -32.37 -14.60
C ILE A 26 -12.29 -33.43 -15.48
N SER A 27 -12.63 -34.66 -15.11
CA SER A 27 -12.29 -35.94 -15.69
C SER A 27 -12.43 -35.98 -17.20
N THR A 28 -11.35 -36.41 -17.85
CA THR A 28 -11.33 -36.92 -19.21
C THR A 28 -12.13 -38.23 -19.28
N GLU A 29 -13.40 -38.17 -19.63
CA GLU A 29 -14.09 -39.31 -20.26
C GLU A 29 -14.39 -39.00 -21.73
N PRO A 30 -14.03 -39.88 -22.68
CA PRO A 30 -14.44 -39.73 -24.06
C PRO A 30 -15.88 -40.23 -24.20
N THR A 31 -16.78 -39.40 -24.73
CA THR A 31 -18.06 -39.88 -25.25
C THR A 31 -18.18 -39.54 -26.72
N GLU A 32 -18.18 -40.59 -27.54
CA GLU A 32 -18.42 -40.53 -28.96
C GLU A 32 -19.90 -40.20 -29.28
N THR A 33 -20.06 -39.25 -30.21
CA THR A 33 -21.05 -39.15 -31.30
C THR A 33 -22.57 -39.18 -31.00
N SER A 34 -23.26 -38.06 -31.27
CA SER A 34 -24.22 -37.93 -32.39
C SER A 34 -24.79 -36.50 -32.47
N ALA A 35 -24.86 -35.96 -33.68
CA ALA A 35 -25.19 -34.57 -33.99
C ALA A 35 -26.70 -34.33 -34.16
N GLU A 36 -27.22 -33.21 -33.60
CA GLU A 36 -28.15 -32.30 -34.31
C GLU A 36 -28.35 -30.95 -33.59
N ASN A 37 -27.70 -29.91 -34.15
CA ASN A 37 -28.08 -28.50 -34.35
C ASN A 37 -28.76 -27.68 -33.21
N THR A 38 -28.04 -26.74 -32.58
CA THR A 38 -27.70 -25.36 -33.03
C THR A 38 -28.73 -24.32 -32.61
N ALA A 39 -28.44 -23.62 -31.51
CA ALA A 39 -28.76 -22.21 -31.24
C ALA A 39 -28.30 -21.72 -29.84
N GLU A 40 -27.51 -22.49 -29.07
CA GLU A 40 -27.03 -22.07 -27.73
C GLU A 40 -25.49 -22.00 -27.60
N GLU A 41 -24.75 -22.06 -28.72
CA GLU A 41 -23.28 -22.08 -28.69
C GLU A 41 -22.63 -20.68 -28.71
N SER A 42 -23.42 -19.60 -28.75
CA SER A 42 -22.90 -18.22 -28.68
C SER A 42 -23.04 -17.54 -27.31
N GLU A 43 -23.64 -18.18 -26.30
CA GLU A 43 -23.74 -17.63 -24.92
C GLU A 43 -22.87 -18.37 -23.89
N ILE A 44 -22.20 -19.47 -24.28
CA ILE A 44 -21.21 -20.15 -23.41
C ILE A 44 -19.82 -19.49 -23.51
N ALA A 45 -19.63 -18.54 -24.42
CA ALA A 45 -18.44 -17.71 -24.49
C ALA A 45 -18.52 -16.56 -23.47
N ALA A 46 -17.68 -16.66 -22.44
CA ALA A 46 -17.23 -15.61 -21.52
C ALA A 46 -17.78 -15.61 -20.08
N LYS A 47 -18.25 -16.74 -19.55
CA LYS A 47 -18.06 -16.98 -18.10
C LYS A 47 -16.79 -17.82 -17.95
N SER A 48 -15.69 -17.15 -17.62
CA SER A 48 -14.45 -17.87 -17.30
C SER A 48 -14.76 -18.87 -16.19
N PHE A 49 -14.33 -20.11 -16.41
CA PHE A 49 -14.48 -21.20 -15.45
C PHE A 49 -13.51 -21.05 -14.26
N TYR A 50 -12.53 -20.16 -14.40
CA TYR A 50 -11.51 -19.92 -13.39
C TYR A 50 -12.00 -18.96 -12.30
N PRO A 51 -11.65 -19.21 -11.03
CA PRO A 51 -11.96 -18.28 -9.97
C PRO A 51 -11.30 -16.93 -10.23
N LEU A 52 -12.09 -15.86 -10.11
CA LEU A 52 -11.59 -14.50 -10.15
C LEU A 52 -10.85 -14.16 -8.85
N GLY A 53 -9.80 -13.37 -9.00
CA GLY A 53 -9.05 -12.76 -7.92
C GLY A 53 -8.61 -11.34 -8.28
N TYR A 54 -8.11 -10.63 -7.30
CA TYR A 54 -7.61 -9.28 -7.41
C TYR A 54 -6.18 -9.24 -6.90
N VAL A 55 -5.32 -8.49 -7.59
CA VAL A 55 -3.94 -8.26 -7.17
C VAL A 55 -3.92 -7.52 -5.84
N LEU A 56 -3.31 -8.11 -4.83
CA LEU A 56 -3.11 -7.58 -3.49
C LEU A 56 -1.61 -7.41 -3.24
N ILE A 57 -1.13 -6.17 -3.39
CA ILE A 57 0.23 -5.79 -3.03
C ILE A 57 0.21 -4.49 -2.25
N SER A 58 1.14 -4.35 -1.32
CA SER A 58 1.27 -3.15 -0.48
C SER A 58 2.01 -2.01 -1.19
N ASN A 59 2.76 -2.31 -2.25
CA ASN A 59 3.49 -1.30 -3.03
C ASN A 59 3.62 -1.64 -4.53
N GLY A 60 3.19 -0.71 -5.38
CA GLY A 60 3.58 -0.66 -6.79
C GLY A 60 2.80 -1.59 -7.69
N SER A 61 3.54 -2.44 -8.40
CA SER A 61 3.06 -3.40 -9.37
C SER A 61 3.59 -4.80 -9.03
N LEU A 62 2.80 -5.82 -9.29
CA LEU A 62 3.14 -7.21 -9.07
C LEU A 62 3.89 -7.74 -10.30
N ASP A 63 5.08 -8.26 -10.06
CA ASP A 63 5.87 -8.90 -11.11
C ASP A 63 5.22 -10.21 -11.54
N VAL A 64 4.92 -10.33 -12.83
CA VAL A 64 4.45 -11.56 -13.46
C VAL A 64 5.64 -12.28 -14.05
N ARG A 65 5.81 -13.56 -13.72
CA ARG A 65 6.98 -14.36 -14.08
C ARG A 65 6.65 -15.47 -15.06
N GLU A 66 7.67 -15.92 -15.79
CA GLU A 66 7.55 -16.98 -16.80
C GLU A 66 7.27 -18.36 -16.17
N THR A 67 7.84 -18.64 -14.99
CA THR A 67 7.68 -19.91 -14.26
C THR A 67 7.46 -19.65 -12.77
N PRO A 68 6.91 -20.60 -11.98
CA PRO A 68 6.63 -20.41 -10.56
C PRO A 68 7.91 -20.49 -9.71
N SER A 69 8.74 -19.45 -9.79
CA SER A 69 10.02 -19.35 -9.08
C SER A 69 10.43 -17.89 -8.90
N ASP A 70 11.03 -17.57 -7.75
CA ASP A 70 11.58 -16.23 -7.46
C ASP A 70 12.76 -15.86 -8.37
N GLU A 71 13.41 -16.86 -8.96
CA GLU A 71 14.52 -16.70 -9.90
C GLU A 71 14.07 -16.66 -11.37
N ALA A 72 12.77 -16.83 -11.63
CA ALA A 72 12.24 -16.80 -13.00
C ALA A 72 12.25 -15.38 -13.57
N ASN A 73 12.42 -15.28 -14.90
CA ASN A 73 12.36 -14.01 -15.60
C ASN A 73 11.00 -13.33 -15.37
N VAL A 74 11.04 -12.03 -15.08
CA VAL A 74 9.85 -11.17 -15.08
C VAL A 74 9.47 -10.86 -16.52
N ILE A 75 8.24 -11.19 -16.90
CA ILE A 75 7.71 -11.05 -18.27
C ILE A 75 6.73 -9.89 -18.40
N ASP A 76 6.11 -9.46 -17.30
CA ASP A 76 5.19 -8.32 -17.25
C ASP A 76 5.01 -7.83 -15.81
N GLN A 77 4.27 -6.74 -15.65
CA GLN A 77 3.85 -6.22 -14.36
C GLN A 77 2.35 -5.91 -14.37
N VAL A 78 1.65 -6.24 -13.27
CA VAL A 78 0.21 -5.97 -13.11
C VAL A 78 -0.04 -5.05 -11.92
N GLU A 79 -0.91 -4.06 -12.10
CA GLU A 79 -1.21 -3.08 -11.05
C GLU A 79 -2.03 -3.70 -9.91
N VAL A 80 -1.90 -3.13 -8.71
CA VAL A 80 -2.77 -3.46 -7.57
C VAL A 80 -4.25 -3.30 -7.91
N CYS A 81 -5.07 -4.19 -7.37
CA CYS A 81 -6.51 -4.31 -7.61
C CYS A 81 -6.89 -4.65 -9.07
N THR A 82 -5.93 -5.02 -9.91
CA THR A 82 -6.24 -5.62 -11.22
C THR A 82 -6.97 -6.93 -11.01
N GLU A 83 -8.10 -7.11 -11.70
CA GLU A 83 -8.83 -8.37 -11.75
C GLU A 83 -8.09 -9.38 -12.63
N VAL A 84 -7.94 -10.59 -12.13
CA VAL A 84 -7.24 -11.69 -12.80
C VAL A 84 -8.01 -12.99 -12.62
N GLU A 85 -7.81 -13.92 -13.54
CA GLU A 85 -8.35 -15.28 -13.46
C GLU A 85 -7.25 -16.23 -12.96
N VAL A 86 -7.52 -16.99 -11.89
CA VAL A 86 -6.54 -17.93 -11.34
C VAL A 86 -6.71 -19.30 -12.01
N MET A 87 -5.77 -19.64 -12.88
CA MET A 87 -5.85 -20.83 -13.73
C MET A 87 -5.28 -22.09 -13.06
N GLU A 88 -4.14 -21.94 -12.38
CA GLU A 88 -3.43 -23.07 -11.76
C GLU A 88 -2.86 -22.63 -10.40
N ASN A 89 -2.79 -23.58 -9.48
CA ASN A 89 -2.09 -23.45 -8.20
C ASN A 89 -0.89 -24.39 -8.23
N SER A 90 0.30 -23.86 -8.01
CA SER A 90 1.54 -24.61 -7.88
C SER A 90 2.22 -24.12 -6.61
N GLU A 91 2.24 -24.93 -5.56
CA GLU A 91 2.85 -24.68 -4.24
C GLU A 91 3.50 -23.29 -4.06
N GLY A 92 2.72 -22.33 -3.54
CA GLY A 92 3.18 -20.96 -3.29
C GLY A 92 2.95 -19.98 -4.45
N TRP A 93 2.56 -20.45 -5.63
CA TRP A 93 2.35 -19.67 -6.85
C TRP A 93 0.98 -19.91 -7.48
N TYR A 94 0.46 -18.86 -8.11
CA TYR A 94 -0.67 -18.92 -9.01
C TYR A 94 -0.24 -18.65 -10.43
N LYS A 95 -0.72 -19.48 -11.36
CA LYS A 95 -0.77 -19.09 -12.77
C LYS A 95 -2.03 -18.28 -12.99
N ILE A 96 -1.89 -17.08 -13.49
CA ILE A 96 -2.99 -16.15 -13.71
C ILE A 96 -3.16 -15.86 -15.20
N ALA A 97 -4.41 -15.61 -15.62
CA ALA A 97 -4.72 -14.91 -16.87
C ALA A 97 -5.13 -13.46 -16.57
N TYR A 98 -4.62 -12.53 -17.37
CA TYR A 98 -4.82 -11.09 -17.17
C TYR A 98 -4.80 -10.35 -18.53
N ASN A 99 -5.24 -9.09 -18.54
CA ASN A 99 -5.20 -8.20 -19.71
C ASN A 99 -5.72 -8.83 -21.01
N GLY A 100 -6.83 -9.59 -20.95
CA GLY A 100 -7.49 -10.15 -22.12
C GLY A 100 -6.79 -11.35 -22.76
N GLY A 101 -6.01 -12.12 -21.98
CA GLY A 101 -5.49 -13.43 -22.39
C GLY A 101 -3.99 -13.63 -22.23
N LYS A 102 -3.26 -12.67 -21.65
CA LYS A 102 -1.88 -12.91 -21.21
C LYS A 102 -1.89 -13.86 -20.02
N THR A 103 -0.84 -14.67 -19.89
CA THR A 103 -0.69 -15.58 -18.75
C THR A 103 0.70 -15.49 -18.13
N GLY A 104 0.81 -15.79 -16.85
CA GLY A 104 2.09 -15.93 -16.16
C GLY A 104 1.91 -16.32 -14.70
N TYR A 105 3.01 -16.42 -13.97
CA TYR A 105 3.04 -16.87 -12.58
C TYR A 105 3.27 -15.72 -11.61
N VAL A 106 2.54 -15.73 -10.51
CA VAL A 106 2.67 -14.76 -9.40
C VAL A 106 2.64 -15.48 -8.05
N PRO A 107 3.23 -14.92 -6.99
CA PRO A 107 3.09 -15.47 -5.65
C PRO A 107 1.62 -15.55 -5.25
N SER A 108 1.23 -16.68 -4.68
CA SER A 108 -0.16 -16.93 -4.26
C SER A 108 -0.67 -15.92 -3.23
N GLU A 109 0.23 -15.43 -2.38
CA GLU A 109 -0.08 -14.40 -1.37
C GLU A 109 -0.42 -13.03 -1.96
N SER A 110 -0.08 -12.81 -3.23
CA SER A 110 -0.33 -11.54 -3.92
C SER A 110 -1.72 -11.47 -4.57
N ILE A 111 -2.57 -12.48 -4.40
CA ILE A 111 -3.94 -12.52 -4.95
C ILE A 111 -4.96 -12.70 -3.83
N THR A 112 -6.05 -11.93 -3.87
CA THR A 112 -7.19 -12.03 -2.94
C THR A 112 -8.52 -12.08 -3.68
N GLN A 113 -9.55 -12.68 -3.10
CA GLN A 113 -10.92 -12.58 -3.63
C GLN A 113 -11.71 -11.43 -2.97
N ASP A 114 -11.16 -10.79 -1.95
CA ASP A 114 -11.77 -9.63 -1.31
C ASP A 114 -11.45 -8.35 -2.10
N LYS A 115 -12.41 -7.95 -2.93
CA LYS A 115 -12.31 -6.72 -3.72
C LYS A 115 -12.13 -5.48 -2.83
N ASN A 116 -12.76 -5.42 -1.66
CA ASN A 116 -12.65 -4.26 -0.77
C ASN A 116 -11.22 -4.15 -0.22
N LEU A 117 -10.62 -5.28 0.13
CA LEU A 117 -9.22 -5.33 0.57
C LEU A 117 -8.27 -4.86 -0.55
N ALA A 118 -8.48 -5.31 -1.78
CA ALA A 118 -7.68 -4.87 -2.92
C ALA A 118 -7.86 -3.38 -3.24
N ASP A 119 -9.10 -2.86 -3.18
CA ASP A 119 -9.40 -1.44 -3.35
C ASP A 119 -8.74 -0.58 -2.26
N GLU A 120 -8.72 -1.06 -1.01
CA GLU A 120 -8.06 -0.40 0.12
C GLU A 120 -6.53 -0.40 -0.03
N ALA A 121 -5.94 -1.51 -0.47
CA ALA A 121 -4.52 -1.58 -0.79
C ALA A 121 -4.14 -0.60 -1.91
N LYS A 122 -4.96 -0.53 -2.97
CA LYS A 122 -4.79 0.45 -4.06
C LYS A 122 -4.83 1.89 -3.56
N LYS A 123 -5.77 2.23 -2.67
CA LYS A 123 -5.82 3.56 -2.04
C LYS A 123 -4.58 3.84 -1.20
N SER A 124 -4.15 2.88 -0.39
CA SER A 124 -2.97 2.99 0.49
C SER A 124 -1.65 3.16 -0.28
N TYR A 125 -1.62 2.74 -1.54
CA TYR A 125 -0.45 2.94 -2.39
C TYR A 125 -0.20 4.41 -2.70
N THR A 126 -1.22 5.16 -3.09
CA THR A 126 -1.10 6.58 -3.49
C THR A 126 -1.52 7.58 -2.40
N ASN A 127 -2.11 7.10 -1.30
CA ASN A 127 -2.63 7.96 -0.24
C ASN A 127 -2.14 7.54 1.15
N TYR A 128 -2.13 8.50 2.07
CA TYR A 128 -2.04 8.28 3.51
C TYR A 128 -3.43 8.34 4.14
N ARG A 129 -3.61 7.56 5.21
CA ARG A 129 -4.82 7.65 6.05
C ARG A 129 -4.75 8.87 6.94
N ILE A 130 -5.91 9.48 7.17
CA ILE A 130 -6.06 10.56 8.14
C ILE A 130 -6.57 9.98 9.46
N ALA A 131 -5.88 10.29 10.56
CA ALA A 131 -6.27 9.90 11.89
C ALA A 131 -6.33 11.10 12.83
N GLN A 132 -7.10 10.98 13.90
CA GLN A 132 -7.09 11.90 15.03
C GLN A 132 -6.39 11.24 16.21
N VAL A 133 -5.62 12.04 16.94
CA VAL A 133 -5.05 11.65 18.22
C VAL A 133 -6.17 11.48 19.24
N THR A 134 -6.19 10.34 19.91
CA THR A 134 -7.09 10.05 21.03
C THR A 134 -6.30 9.83 22.31
N LEU A 135 -6.63 10.57 23.35
CA LEU A 135 -5.91 10.48 24.62
C LEU A 135 -6.47 9.39 25.54
N SER A 136 -5.55 8.58 26.08
CA SER A 136 -5.78 7.81 27.32
C SER A 136 -5.24 8.56 28.56
N GLY A 137 -4.79 9.82 28.40
CA GLY A 137 -4.10 10.66 29.38
C GLY A 137 -4.15 12.16 29.00
N GLU A 138 -3.10 12.94 29.25
CA GLU A 138 -3.07 14.39 28.96
C GLU A 138 -2.53 14.75 27.56
N SER A 139 -1.63 13.94 27.00
CA SER A 139 -1.05 14.14 25.67
C SER A 139 -0.52 12.83 25.08
N VAL A 140 -0.33 12.78 23.76
CA VAL A 140 0.32 11.67 23.05
C VAL A 140 1.72 12.08 22.65
N ARG A 141 2.70 11.29 23.07
CA ARG A 141 4.12 11.54 22.84
C ARG A 141 4.53 11.07 21.46
N VAL A 142 5.06 12.00 20.67
CA VAL A 142 5.72 11.71 19.41
C VAL A 142 7.19 11.41 19.70
N ARG A 143 7.68 10.30 19.17
CA ARG A 143 9.05 9.81 19.38
C ARG A 143 9.88 9.86 18.12
N SER A 144 11.20 9.92 18.28
CA SER A 144 12.16 9.91 17.17
C SER A 144 12.31 8.53 16.50
N ALA A 145 11.96 7.44 17.18
CA ALA A 145 11.98 6.09 16.64
C ALA A 145 10.83 5.22 17.20
N ALA A 146 10.56 4.09 16.53
CA ALA A 146 9.49 3.15 16.85
C ALA A 146 9.79 2.26 18.08
N ASN A 147 10.13 2.86 19.22
CA ASN A 147 10.33 2.17 20.48
C ASN A 147 10.14 3.11 21.69
N THR A 148 10.04 2.53 22.89
CA THR A 148 9.78 3.29 24.13
C THR A 148 10.99 4.04 24.69
N ASP A 149 12.19 3.70 24.25
CA ASP A 149 13.45 4.30 24.71
C ASP A 149 13.85 5.52 23.88
N ALA A 150 13.20 5.72 22.73
CA ALA A 150 13.43 6.84 21.84
C ALA A 150 13.00 8.17 22.46
N ASP A 151 13.76 9.22 22.16
CA ASP A 151 13.48 10.58 22.61
C ASP A 151 12.07 11.03 22.22
N VAL A 152 11.39 11.69 23.15
CA VAL A 152 10.14 12.40 22.89
C VAL A 152 10.49 13.74 22.24
N ILE A 153 10.02 13.93 21.02
CA ILE A 153 10.32 15.11 20.19
C ILE A 153 9.16 16.10 20.15
N GLU A 154 7.94 15.66 20.45
CA GLU A 154 6.74 16.49 20.50
C GLU A 154 5.66 15.83 21.36
N GLU A 155 4.70 16.62 21.85
CA GLU A 155 3.47 16.13 22.47
C GLU A 155 2.22 16.65 21.74
N LEU A 156 1.36 15.74 21.27
CA LEU A 156 0.12 16.07 20.57
C LEU A 156 -1.07 16.06 21.53
N SER A 157 -1.95 17.04 21.36
CA SER A 157 -3.21 17.15 22.10
C SER A 157 -4.32 16.28 21.48
N ASP A 158 -5.36 16.00 22.26
CA ASP A 158 -6.55 15.27 21.79
C ASP A 158 -7.17 15.93 20.55
N GLY A 159 -7.67 15.12 19.62
CA GLY A 159 -8.29 15.58 18.38
C GLY A 159 -7.32 16.15 17.34
N THR A 160 -6.01 16.17 17.62
CA THR A 160 -5.02 16.61 16.62
C THR A 160 -5.05 15.68 15.42
N TYR A 161 -5.18 16.26 14.21
CA TYR A 161 -5.12 15.49 12.97
C TYR A 161 -3.69 15.15 12.60
N VAL A 162 -3.49 13.92 12.16
CA VAL A 162 -2.21 13.38 11.70
C VAL A 162 -2.40 12.55 10.43
N TYR A 163 -1.34 12.44 9.64
CA TYR A 163 -1.28 11.59 8.45
C TYR A 163 -0.43 10.36 8.75
N VAL A 164 -0.98 9.18 8.52
CA VAL A 164 -0.28 7.91 8.82
C VAL A 164 0.58 7.51 7.63
N LEU A 165 1.91 7.63 7.75
CA LEU A 165 2.82 7.31 6.65
C LEU A 165 3.07 5.82 6.52
N ASN A 166 3.31 5.18 7.66
CA ASN A 166 3.69 3.78 7.74
C ASN A 166 3.44 3.30 9.18
N GLY A 167 2.93 2.09 9.34
CA GLY A 167 2.79 1.52 10.67
C GLY A 167 1.89 0.32 10.66
N GLU A 168 2.52 -0.83 10.83
CA GLU A 168 1.91 -2.02 11.40
C GLU A 168 2.68 -2.28 12.70
N ASN A 169 2.01 -2.80 13.74
CA ASN A 169 2.54 -3.05 15.12
C ASN A 169 2.31 -1.89 16.13
N ASP A 170 3.13 -1.83 17.19
CA ASP A 170 2.88 -1.00 18.39
C ASP A 170 3.10 0.50 18.19
N PHE A 171 3.93 0.87 17.21
CA PHE A 171 4.23 2.26 16.86
C PHE A 171 3.88 2.55 15.40
N ILE A 172 3.29 3.71 15.17
CA ILE A 172 2.89 4.22 13.86
C ILE A 172 3.70 5.47 13.55
N LYS A 173 4.34 5.48 12.38
CA LYS A 173 4.98 6.66 11.83
C LYS A 173 3.91 7.62 11.28
N ILE A 174 3.93 8.84 11.77
CA ILE A 174 2.96 9.89 11.44
C ILE A 174 3.66 11.15 10.93
N CYS A 175 2.92 11.94 10.16
CA CYS A 175 3.23 13.31 9.79
C CYS A 175 2.19 14.21 10.47
N TYR A 176 2.65 15.29 11.09
CA TYR A 176 1.83 16.14 11.94
C TYR A 176 2.29 17.59 11.90
N GLY A 177 1.43 18.48 12.42
CA GLY A 177 1.71 19.91 12.53
C GLY A 177 1.71 20.66 11.19
N ASP A 178 1.83 21.99 11.27
CA ASP A 178 1.89 22.87 10.10
C ASP A 178 3.23 22.79 9.35
N ASP A 179 4.26 22.25 10.01
CA ASP A 179 5.59 22.04 9.45
C ASP A 179 5.80 20.63 8.88
N TYR A 180 4.75 19.79 8.87
CA TYR A 180 4.75 18.44 8.30
C TYR A 180 5.89 17.55 8.82
N LYS A 181 6.24 17.73 10.10
CA LYS A 181 7.23 16.90 10.80
C LYS A 181 6.79 15.45 10.87
N GLU A 182 7.77 14.57 10.98
CA GLU A 182 7.56 13.14 11.13
C GLU A 182 7.97 12.65 12.52
N GLY A 183 7.32 11.59 12.99
CA GLY A 183 7.69 10.90 14.21
C GLY A 183 6.82 9.68 14.45
N TYR A 184 6.99 9.04 15.60
CA TYR A 184 6.32 7.78 15.93
C TYR A 184 5.42 7.95 17.14
N VAL A 185 4.17 7.48 17.03
CA VAL A 185 3.20 7.46 18.14
C VAL A 185 2.72 6.03 18.39
N ILE A 186 2.17 5.76 19.56
CA ILE A 186 1.62 4.44 19.86
C ILE A 186 0.36 4.18 19.03
N ASN A 187 0.21 2.97 18.50
CA ASN A 187 -0.91 2.61 17.61
C ASN A 187 -2.28 2.87 18.27
N THR A 188 -2.42 2.52 19.55
CA THR A 188 -3.66 2.69 20.31
C THR A 188 -4.05 4.14 20.59
N SER A 189 -3.23 5.12 20.19
CA SER A 189 -3.51 6.54 20.35
C SER A 189 -4.14 7.20 19.12
N LEU A 190 -4.46 6.42 18.08
CA LEU A 190 -5.01 6.96 16.83
C LEU A 190 -6.41 6.42 16.55
N GLN A 191 -7.31 7.32 16.19
CA GLN A 191 -8.62 7.01 15.64
C GLN A 191 -8.66 7.41 14.16
N PHE A 192 -8.79 6.42 13.27
CA PHE A 192 -8.92 6.67 11.84
C PHE A 192 -10.25 7.33 11.52
N THR A 193 -10.20 8.36 10.68
CA THR A 193 -11.37 9.14 10.24
C THR A 193 -12.13 8.47 9.10
N GLY A 194 -11.47 7.56 8.38
CA GLY A 194 -11.95 7.00 7.11
C GLY A 194 -11.56 7.84 5.89
N GLU A 195 -10.97 9.02 6.10
CA GLU A 195 -10.50 9.91 5.05
C GLU A 195 -9.04 9.62 4.67
N TRP A 196 -8.68 10.09 3.46
CA TRP A 196 -7.40 9.86 2.83
C TRP A 196 -6.85 11.16 2.25
N ILE A 197 -5.54 11.26 2.19
CA ILE A 197 -4.82 12.36 1.52
C ILE A 197 -3.75 11.80 0.60
N GLU A 198 -3.58 12.39 -0.58
CA GLU A 198 -2.56 11.96 -1.55
C GLU A 198 -1.15 12.15 -0.98
N LYS A 199 -0.28 11.16 -1.17
CA LYS A 199 1.11 11.20 -0.71
C LYS A 199 1.88 12.36 -1.34
N ASP A 200 1.64 12.63 -2.62
CA ASP A 200 2.26 13.73 -3.36
C ASP A 200 1.92 15.10 -2.75
N THR A 201 0.71 15.27 -2.22
CA THR A 201 0.32 16.50 -1.52
C THR A 201 1.17 16.71 -0.26
N ILE A 202 1.40 15.66 0.53
CA ILE A 202 2.24 15.75 1.73
C ILE A 202 3.70 16.01 1.35
N ALA A 203 4.22 15.29 0.36
CA ALA A 203 5.59 15.46 -0.13
C ALA A 203 5.85 16.89 -0.64
N GLN A 204 4.91 17.47 -1.39
CA GLN A 204 5.01 18.85 -1.87
C GLN A 204 5.07 19.83 -0.70
N LYS A 205 4.20 19.68 0.30
CA LYS A 205 4.20 20.57 1.47
C LYS A 205 5.48 20.48 2.30
N GLN A 206 6.01 19.27 2.48
CA GLN A 206 7.31 19.08 3.13
C GLN A 206 8.44 19.79 2.36
N GLN A 207 8.44 19.71 1.03
CA GLN A 207 9.41 20.41 0.19
C GLN A 207 9.29 21.93 0.30
N GLU A 208 8.07 22.48 0.26
CA GLU A 208 7.82 23.91 0.42
C GLU A 208 8.34 24.43 1.77
N ILE A 209 8.12 23.68 2.86
CA ILE A 209 8.64 24.01 4.20
C ILE A 209 10.18 23.95 4.23
N ALA A 210 10.78 22.94 3.60
CA ALA A 210 12.23 22.81 3.52
C ALA A 210 12.87 23.97 2.74
N ASP A 211 12.29 24.36 1.62
CA ASP A 211 12.76 25.47 0.79
C ASP A 211 12.62 26.82 1.51
N ALA A 212 11.50 27.05 2.20
CA ALA A 212 11.29 28.24 3.02
C ALA A 212 12.33 28.35 4.14
N LYS A 213 12.65 27.23 4.81
CA LYS A 213 13.68 27.18 5.85
C LYS A 213 15.07 27.48 5.29
N ALA A 214 15.43 26.87 4.16
CA ALA A 214 16.71 27.14 3.50
C ALA A 214 16.85 28.60 3.05
N ALA A 215 15.76 29.20 2.55
CA ALA A 215 15.72 30.62 2.18
C ALA A 215 15.92 31.54 3.40
N ALA A 216 15.26 31.23 4.52
CA ALA A 216 15.41 31.97 5.77
C ALA A 216 16.85 31.91 6.31
N GLU A 217 17.46 30.71 6.33
CA GLU A 217 18.85 30.53 6.77
C GLU A 217 19.85 31.28 5.87
N ARG A 218 19.61 31.32 4.55
CA ARG A 218 20.42 32.10 3.61
C ARG A 218 20.28 33.60 3.87
N ALA A 219 19.07 34.09 4.10
CA ALA A 219 18.81 35.48 4.41
C ALA A 219 19.51 35.91 5.72
N GLU A 220 19.46 35.07 6.75
CA GLU A 220 20.15 35.33 8.02
C GLU A 220 21.67 35.38 7.84
N ARG A 221 22.25 34.48 7.03
CA ARG A 221 23.68 34.48 6.71
C ARG A 221 24.10 35.77 6.01
N ILE A 222 23.33 36.22 5.03
CA ILE A 222 23.60 37.47 4.29
C ILE A 222 23.49 38.66 5.25
N ALA A 223 22.48 38.71 6.11
CA ALA A 223 22.32 39.77 7.10
C ALA A 223 23.52 39.85 8.07
N LYS A 224 23.98 38.70 8.58
CA LYS A 224 25.17 38.62 9.44
C LYS A 224 26.44 39.09 8.72
N GLN A 225 26.62 38.70 7.46
CA GLN A 225 27.75 39.16 6.63
C GLN A 225 27.72 40.67 6.39
N ASN A 226 26.55 41.22 6.04
CA ASN A 226 26.39 42.65 5.81
C ASN A 226 26.63 43.47 7.10
N ALA A 227 26.14 42.99 8.25
CA ALA A 227 26.39 43.63 9.53
C ALA A 227 27.89 43.61 9.91
N ALA A 228 28.58 42.49 9.67
CA ALA A 228 30.02 42.39 9.90
C ALA A 228 30.81 43.35 8.99
N ALA A 229 30.46 43.42 7.69
CA ALA A 229 31.10 44.32 6.74
C ALA A 229 30.90 45.80 7.10
N ALA A 230 29.69 46.18 7.55
CA ALA A 230 29.40 47.54 8.00
C ALA A 230 30.24 47.94 9.22
N ASN A 231 30.36 47.06 10.22
CA ASN A 231 31.17 47.31 11.41
C ASN A 231 32.66 47.49 11.09
N VAL A 232 33.19 46.73 10.13
CA VAL A 232 34.58 46.88 9.65
C VAL A 232 34.77 48.22 8.93
N ALA A 233 33.81 48.66 8.13
CA ALA A 233 33.88 49.93 7.42
C ALA A 233 33.84 51.15 8.36
N THR A 234 33.11 51.07 9.48
CA THR A 234 33.01 52.16 10.47
C THR A 234 34.15 52.20 11.49
N SER A 235 35.02 51.19 11.53
CA SER A 235 36.16 51.09 12.46
C SER A 235 37.52 51.37 11.82
N ALA A 236 37.55 51.69 10.52
CA ALA A 236 38.75 52.14 9.82
C ALA A 236 39.07 53.62 10.19
N PRO A 237 40.31 53.94 10.64
CA PRO A 237 40.73 55.27 11.07
C PRO A 237 40.94 56.28 9.93
#